data_AF-B0CPY1-F1
#
_entry.id   AF-B0CPY1-F1
#
_cell.length_a   1.000
_cell.length_b   1.000
_cell.length_c   1.000
_cell.angle_alpha   90.00
_cell.angle_beta   90.00
_cell.angle_gamma   90.00
#
_symmetry.space_group_name_H-M   'P 1'
#
loop_
_entity.id
_entity.type
_entity.pdbx_description
1 polymer ?
#
loop_
_entity_poly.entity_id
_entity_poly.type
_entity_poly.pdbx_seq_one_letter_code
_entity_poly.pdbx_strand_id
1 'polypeptide(L)'
;MSKKLVRSFNALPRKPLSPSGLVSNSWHFDIRYVHLEPTPSHILFLIQDASEFSHMERLPIGPPTLSSSVEFFPDTPEEAAPEVAKALIHAFVNCFGGQVPQAIVPWNLTTEDKNLAAAVGAEFKKLGVAYEALHRVGVSTKGVNDRTQEVFHRLFTALKKATGFEDHIAIFISTPTSIIFLPPPAQSPRRDQEGDFELALKYVQELQRCRPPVEHDISDPKEHVEKLTLEMDIIQRLIKEKPEHIVKSEADNGNPDSALDYGLRLQFGFGAPRNRAQSRKYFFKALLSPSASDILKSTIHSLLIIWHMDSSDTKLRLRHLYAAAHHANLSTSLCRSLLPSPSPSALPASPAALFFMKTTLEPHSKNAPEVCLFWKVCWKAWEDRKRQVEGEMGKMDEKRMRRPNRYRCAAVGCEIEADKGQMLLQCSGKCDSDKKPSYCGKECQRADWKNHKPFCRPGAACSVIDTGTFSHGTTKPNALQIPITVPGGKTVLVSSSTMDAKELKELKGGAEGMSGGGQTSMSMVNSLTVEMVKLDGGDEEEEEKETEID
;
A
#
# COMPACT_ATOMS: atom_id res chain seq x y z
N MET A 1 -23.66 -17.14 -17.25
CA MET A 1 -25.12 -16.92 -17.05
C MET A 1 -25.89 -18.00 -17.81
N SER A 2 -26.95 -18.58 -17.24
CA SER A 2 -27.72 -19.60 -17.98
C SER A 2 -28.63 -18.93 -19.02
N LYS A 3 -28.68 -19.47 -20.24
CA LYS A 3 -29.66 -19.04 -21.27
C LYS A 3 -31.10 -19.06 -20.75
N LYS A 4 -31.36 -19.94 -19.76
CA LYS A 4 -32.64 -20.02 -19.04
C LYS A 4 -32.99 -18.71 -18.35
N LEU A 5 -32.06 -18.07 -17.65
CA LEU A 5 -32.31 -16.85 -16.90
C LEU A 5 -32.69 -15.67 -17.83
N VAL A 6 -32.00 -15.52 -18.96
CA VAL A 6 -32.34 -14.49 -19.96
C VAL A 6 -33.71 -14.76 -20.59
N ARG A 7 -34.04 -16.03 -20.90
CA ARG A 7 -35.38 -16.38 -21.41
C ARG A 7 -36.48 -16.05 -20.41
N SER A 8 -36.26 -16.34 -19.12
CA SER A 8 -37.21 -15.98 -18.06
C SER A 8 -37.40 -14.47 -18.00
N PHE A 9 -36.33 -13.68 -18.07
CA PHE A 9 -36.41 -12.22 -18.09
C PHE A 9 -37.17 -11.67 -19.30
N ASN A 10 -36.90 -12.20 -20.50
CA ASN A 10 -37.60 -11.80 -21.72
C ASN A 10 -39.08 -12.24 -21.75
N ALA A 11 -39.48 -13.17 -20.89
CA ALA A 11 -40.87 -13.60 -20.76
C ALA A 11 -41.67 -12.79 -19.73
N LEU A 12 -41.00 -11.93 -18.94
CA LEU A 12 -41.67 -11.09 -17.96
C LEU A 12 -42.51 -10.00 -18.65
N PRO A 13 -43.64 -9.59 -18.06
CA PRO A 13 -44.40 -8.45 -18.56
C PRO A 13 -43.58 -7.16 -18.45
N ARG A 14 -43.69 -6.30 -19.47
CA ARG A 14 -43.04 -4.98 -19.49
C ARG A 14 -44.11 -3.89 -19.56
N LYS A 15 -44.27 -3.13 -18.48
CA LYS A 15 -45.23 -2.02 -18.37
C LYS A 15 -44.46 -0.71 -18.06
N PRO A 16 -44.95 0.46 -18.52
CA PRO A 16 -44.29 1.75 -18.24
C PRO A 16 -44.43 2.19 -16.78
N LEU A 17 -45.41 1.65 -16.06
CA LEU A 17 -45.65 1.88 -14.63
C LEU A 17 -45.25 0.65 -13.82
N SER A 18 -44.89 0.87 -12.56
CA SER A 18 -44.59 -0.18 -11.58
C SER A 18 -45.82 -1.08 -11.34
N PRO A 19 -45.68 -2.21 -10.62
CA PRO A 19 -46.82 -3.09 -10.35
C PRO A 19 -47.96 -2.38 -9.58
N SER A 20 -47.65 -1.34 -8.81
CA SER A 20 -48.66 -0.53 -8.12
C SER A 20 -49.43 0.40 -9.05
N GLY A 21 -48.92 0.66 -10.26
CA GLY A 21 -49.50 1.62 -11.20
C GLY A 21 -49.31 3.10 -10.82
N LEU A 22 -48.60 3.40 -9.72
CA LEU A 22 -48.49 4.76 -9.18
C LEU A 22 -47.25 5.52 -9.65
N VAL A 23 -46.17 4.80 -9.96
CA VAL A 23 -44.87 5.40 -10.29
C VAL A 23 -44.31 4.81 -11.58
N SER A 24 -43.45 5.57 -12.26
CA SER A 24 -42.74 5.09 -13.45
C SER A 24 -41.90 3.86 -13.12
N ASN A 25 -41.93 2.86 -14.00
CA ASN A 25 -41.05 1.69 -13.94
C ASN A 25 -39.63 2.01 -14.45
N SER A 26 -39.08 3.14 -14.01
CA SER A 26 -37.73 3.58 -14.32
C SER A 26 -36.84 3.34 -13.10
N TRP A 27 -35.68 2.75 -13.33
CA TRP A 27 -34.78 2.32 -12.26
C TRP A 27 -33.41 2.95 -12.43
N HIS A 28 -32.80 3.30 -11.31
CA HIS A 28 -31.39 3.66 -11.22
C HIS A 28 -30.62 2.48 -10.61
N PHE A 29 -29.40 2.26 -11.09
CA PHE A 29 -28.46 1.34 -10.46
C PHE A 29 -27.05 1.94 -10.38
N ASP A 30 -26.30 1.54 -9.35
CA ASP A 30 -24.88 1.80 -9.25
C ASP A 30 -24.13 0.59 -8.65
N ILE A 31 -22.80 0.63 -8.69
CA ILE A 31 -21.94 -0.38 -8.06
C ILE A 31 -21.21 0.29 -6.91
N ARG A 32 -21.12 -0.40 -5.77
CA ARG A 32 -20.40 0.08 -4.58
C ARG A 32 -19.47 -1.00 -4.06
N TYR A 33 -18.36 -0.59 -3.44
CA TYR A 33 -17.47 -1.51 -2.72
C TYR A 33 -17.77 -1.41 -1.22
N VAL A 34 -18.39 -2.45 -0.66
CA VAL A 34 -18.68 -2.57 0.77
C VAL A 34 -17.48 -3.24 1.43
N HIS A 35 -16.75 -2.47 2.23
CA HIS A 35 -15.49 -2.87 2.86
C HIS A 35 -15.67 -3.50 4.26
N LEU A 36 -16.90 -3.93 4.60
CA LEU A 36 -17.15 -4.58 5.89
C LEU A 36 -16.50 -5.97 5.91
N GLU A 37 -15.64 -6.21 6.90
CA GLU A 37 -15.00 -7.50 7.15
C GLU A 37 -15.96 -8.49 7.85
N PRO A 38 -15.79 -9.82 7.67
CA PRO A 38 -14.69 -10.52 6.99
C PRO A 38 -14.89 -10.75 5.48
N THR A 39 -15.98 -10.23 4.90
CA THR A 39 -16.41 -10.55 3.53
C THR A 39 -16.62 -9.30 2.68
N PRO A 40 -15.57 -8.47 2.50
CA PRO A 40 -15.69 -7.31 1.64
C PRO A 40 -16.11 -7.73 0.23
N SER A 41 -16.98 -6.94 -0.37
CA SER A 41 -17.61 -7.30 -1.63
C SER A 41 -18.08 -6.09 -2.42
N HIS A 42 -18.17 -6.26 -3.74
CA HIS A 42 -18.94 -5.35 -4.56
C HIS A 42 -20.42 -5.68 -4.44
N ILE A 43 -21.24 -4.65 -4.48
CA ILE A 43 -22.69 -4.78 -4.55
C ILE A 43 -23.22 -4.00 -5.75
N LEU A 44 -24.29 -4.49 -6.33
CA LEU A 44 -25.20 -3.73 -7.19
C LEU A 44 -26.28 -3.14 -6.30
N PHE A 45 -26.40 -1.82 -6.27
CA PHE A 45 -27.51 -1.13 -5.61
C PHE A 45 -28.52 -0.68 -6.66
N LEU A 46 -29.80 -0.91 -6.37
CA LEU A 46 -30.93 -0.62 -7.24
C LEU A 46 -31.90 0.30 -6.49
N ILE A 47 -32.44 1.30 -7.16
CA ILE A 47 -33.51 2.15 -6.61
C ILE A 47 -34.51 2.56 -7.68
N GLN A 48 -35.79 2.54 -7.30
CA GLN A 48 -36.85 3.22 -8.03
C GLN A 48 -37.08 4.58 -7.38
N ASP A 49 -36.46 5.62 -7.95
CA ASP A 49 -36.38 6.98 -7.37
C ASP A 49 -37.71 7.51 -6.82
N ALA A 50 -38.81 7.36 -7.58
CA ALA A 50 -40.12 7.90 -7.22
C ALA A 50 -40.80 7.19 -6.03
N SER A 51 -40.48 5.92 -5.74
CA SER A 51 -41.05 5.17 -4.61
C SER A 51 -40.05 4.95 -3.47
N GLU A 52 -38.78 5.31 -3.69
CA GLU A 52 -37.63 4.96 -2.84
C GLU A 52 -37.46 3.46 -2.57
N PHE A 53 -38.18 2.60 -3.31
CA PHE A 53 -37.97 1.16 -3.23
C PHE A 53 -36.54 0.86 -3.70
N SER A 54 -35.76 0.19 -2.84
CA SER A 54 -34.37 -0.14 -3.13
C SER A 54 -34.06 -1.60 -2.87
N HIS A 55 -33.05 -2.11 -3.58
CA HIS A 55 -32.59 -3.49 -3.48
C HIS A 55 -31.07 -3.55 -3.60
N MET A 56 -30.46 -4.59 -3.03
CA MET A 56 -29.04 -4.86 -3.16
C MET A 56 -28.80 -6.29 -3.62
N GLU A 57 -27.86 -6.45 -4.56
CA GLU A 57 -27.33 -7.76 -4.94
C GLU A 57 -25.82 -7.78 -4.71
N ARG A 58 -25.33 -8.87 -4.14
CA ARG A 58 -23.89 -9.09 -4.03
C ARG A 58 -23.31 -9.49 -5.39
N LEU A 59 -22.13 -8.97 -5.71
CA LEU A 59 -21.39 -9.29 -6.93
C LEU A 59 -20.10 -10.10 -6.63
N PRO A 60 -19.81 -11.15 -7.42
CA PRO A 60 -20.70 -11.76 -8.41
C PRO A 60 -21.86 -12.50 -7.71
N ILE A 61 -22.93 -12.83 -8.44
CA ILE A 61 -24.03 -13.64 -7.89
C ILE A 61 -23.62 -15.11 -7.84
N GLY A 62 -23.96 -15.77 -6.73
CA GLY A 62 -23.81 -17.21 -6.54
C GLY A 62 -22.78 -17.65 -5.50
N PRO A 63 -21.68 -16.91 -5.21
CA PRO A 63 -20.79 -17.27 -4.12
C PRO A 63 -21.53 -17.34 -2.77
N PRO A 64 -21.11 -18.23 -1.86
CA PRO A 64 -21.64 -18.28 -0.51
C PRO A 64 -21.51 -16.93 0.20
N THR A 65 -22.48 -16.58 1.04
CA THR A 65 -22.50 -15.33 1.80
C THR A 65 -21.24 -15.11 2.65
N LEU A 66 -20.63 -16.20 3.13
CA LEU A 66 -19.41 -16.19 3.94
C LEU A 66 -18.10 -16.15 3.16
N SER A 67 -18.13 -16.29 1.83
CA SER A 67 -16.92 -16.13 1.02
C SER A 67 -16.60 -14.65 0.85
N SER A 68 -15.33 -14.26 0.69
CA SER A 68 -14.96 -12.91 0.23
C SER A 68 -15.08 -12.88 -1.30
N SER A 69 -15.62 -11.79 -1.88
CA SER A 69 -15.77 -11.66 -3.35
C SER A 69 -14.82 -10.64 -3.95
N VAL A 70 -13.69 -10.39 -3.27
CA VAL A 70 -12.61 -9.51 -3.72
C VAL A 70 -11.96 -9.96 -5.03
N GLU A 71 -12.17 -11.22 -5.46
CA GLU A 71 -11.79 -11.67 -6.81
C GLU A 71 -12.46 -10.83 -7.90
N PHE A 72 -13.75 -10.49 -7.71
CA PHE A 72 -14.45 -9.56 -8.57
C PHE A 72 -14.14 -8.13 -8.11
N PHE A 73 -13.21 -7.48 -8.80
CA PHE A 73 -12.81 -6.10 -8.55
C PHE A 73 -12.69 -5.34 -9.87
N PRO A 74 -13.80 -4.92 -10.51
CA PRO A 74 -13.70 -4.32 -11.83
C PRO A 74 -12.95 -2.97 -11.77
N ASP A 75 -11.91 -2.83 -12.60
CA ASP A 75 -11.21 -1.55 -12.80
C ASP A 75 -11.74 -0.79 -14.03
N THR A 76 -12.45 -1.48 -14.91
CA THR A 76 -13.10 -0.91 -16.10
C THR A 76 -14.60 -1.21 -16.12
N PRO A 77 -15.40 -0.39 -16.82
CA PRO A 77 -16.83 -0.65 -16.95
C PRO A 77 -17.11 -1.93 -17.75
N GLU A 78 -16.25 -2.30 -18.70
CA GLU A 78 -16.34 -3.54 -19.47
C GLU A 78 -16.09 -4.78 -18.60
N GLU A 79 -15.21 -4.70 -17.60
CA GLU A 79 -15.02 -5.76 -16.60
C GLU A 79 -16.23 -5.91 -15.68
N ALA A 80 -16.89 -4.80 -15.33
CA ALA A 80 -18.06 -4.80 -14.46
C ALA A 80 -19.32 -5.32 -15.15
N ALA A 81 -19.53 -4.92 -16.42
CA ALA A 81 -20.79 -5.09 -17.13
C ALA A 81 -21.35 -6.53 -17.16
N PRO A 82 -20.55 -7.60 -17.36
CA PRO A 82 -21.04 -8.98 -17.33
C PRO A 82 -21.75 -9.37 -16.03
N GLU A 83 -21.15 -9.09 -14.87
CA GLU A 83 -21.74 -9.44 -13.59
C GLU A 83 -22.88 -8.48 -13.20
N VAL A 84 -22.79 -7.21 -13.59
CA VAL A 84 -23.88 -6.23 -13.38
C VAL A 84 -25.11 -6.59 -14.19
N ALA A 85 -24.98 -6.88 -15.49
CA ALA A 85 -26.09 -7.27 -16.35
C ALA A 85 -26.76 -8.56 -15.85
N LYS A 86 -25.94 -9.54 -15.44
CA LYS A 86 -26.42 -10.77 -14.80
C LYS A 86 -27.19 -10.48 -13.52
N ALA A 87 -26.72 -9.56 -12.69
CA ALA A 87 -27.37 -9.17 -11.44
C ALA A 87 -28.66 -8.38 -11.61
N LEU A 88 -28.72 -7.48 -12.57
CA LEU A 88 -29.95 -6.80 -12.95
C LEU A 88 -31.01 -7.81 -13.38
N ILE A 89 -30.67 -8.71 -14.31
CA ILE A 89 -31.62 -9.72 -14.79
C ILE A 89 -32.08 -10.64 -13.64
N HIS A 90 -31.14 -11.08 -12.79
CA HIS A 90 -31.45 -11.91 -11.63
C HIS A 90 -32.45 -11.22 -10.68
N ALA A 91 -32.19 -9.96 -10.32
CA ALA A 91 -33.01 -9.19 -9.38
C ALA A 91 -34.48 -9.10 -9.87
N PHE A 92 -34.69 -8.77 -11.15
CA PHE A 92 -36.04 -8.66 -11.71
C PHE A 92 -36.75 -10.02 -11.89
N VAL A 93 -36.02 -11.07 -12.29
CA VAL A 93 -36.61 -12.42 -12.41
C VAL A 93 -37.01 -12.99 -11.05
N ASN A 94 -36.23 -12.72 -10.01
CA ASN A 94 -36.44 -13.25 -8.67
C ASN A 94 -37.22 -12.30 -7.75
N CYS A 95 -37.94 -11.31 -8.30
CA CYS A 95 -38.76 -10.38 -7.54
C CYS A 95 -38.02 -9.73 -6.36
N PHE A 96 -36.74 -9.39 -6.51
CA PHE A 96 -35.90 -8.82 -5.44
C PHE A 96 -35.90 -9.68 -4.16
N GLY A 97 -35.81 -11.00 -4.31
CA GLY A 97 -35.87 -11.94 -3.18
C GLY A 97 -37.29 -12.12 -2.62
N GLY A 98 -38.33 -11.91 -3.43
CA GLY A 98 -39.73 -12.02 -3.04
C GLY A 98 -40.33 -10.75 -2.40
N GLN A 99 -39.62 -9.62 -2.44
CA GLN A 99 -40.09 -8.35 -1.88
C GLN A 99 -41.18 -7.69 -2.73
N VAL A 100 -41.31 -8.05 -4.02
CA VAL A 100 -42.37 -7.56 -4.90
C VAL A 100 -43.33 -8.67 -5.33
N PRO A 101 -44.63 -8.38 -5.47
CA PRO A 101 -45.64 -9.39 -5.75
C PRO A 101 -45.55 -9.95 -7.18
N GLN A 102 -44.96 -9.21 -8.12
CA GLN A 102 -44.87 -9.60 -9.52
C GLN A 102 -43.53 -9.19 -10.13
N ALA A 103 -42.86 -10.14 -10.80
CA ALA A 103 -41.70 -9.87 -11.63
C ALA A 103 -42.12 -9.08 -12.87
N ILE A 104 -41.50 -7.92 -13.08
CA ILE A 104 -41.70 -7.08 -14.26
C ILE A 104 -40.34 -6.66 -14.83
N VAL A 105 -40.28 -6.47 -16.13
CA VAL A 105 -39.09 -5.91 -16.78
C VAL A 105 -39.05 -4.41 -16.55
N PRO A 106 -37.91 -3.79 -16.20
CA PRO A 106 -37.81 -2.34 -16.11
C PRO A 106 -38.18 -1.68 -17.43
N TRP A 107 -38.84 -0.52 -17.35
CA TRP A 107 -39.12 0.30 -18.53
C TRP A 107 -37.82 0.93 -19.02
N ASN A 108 -37.10 1.60 -18.12
CA ASN A 108 -35.81 2.23 -18.38
C ASN A 108 -34.82 1.93 -17.25
N LEU A 109 -33.54 1.91 -17.59
CA LEU A 109 -32.43 1.81 -16.63
C LEU A 109 -31.52 3.02 -16.79
N THR A 110 -31.04 3.54 -15.66
CA THR A 110 -30.05 4.62 -15.60
C THR A 110 -28.95 4.29 -14.61
N THR A 111 -27.77 4.85 -14.79
CA THR A 111 -26.66 4.81 -13.83
C THR A 111 -25.89 6.13 -13.88
N GLU A 112 -25.14 6.46 -12.84
CA GLU A 112 -24.37 7.70 -12.78
C GLU A 112 -23.19 7.69 -13.75
N ASP A 113 -22.54 6.53 -13.92
CA ASP A 113 -21.35 6.40 -14.75
C ASP A 113 -21.71 6.15 -16.23
N LYS A 114 -21.37 7.11 -17.09
CA LYS A 114 -21.65 7.05 -18.53
C LYS A 114 -21.04 5.84 -19.22
N ASN A 115 -19.82 5.44 -18.84
CA ASN A 115 -19.12 4.35 -19.49
C ASN A 115 -19.72 2.99 -19.07
N LEU A 116 -20.07 2.85 -17.79
CA LEU A 116 -20.80 1.71 -17.26
C LEU A 116 -22.18 1.58 -17.91
N ALA A 117 -22.90 2.68 -18.09
CA ALA A 117 -24.18 2.69 -18.80
C ALA A 117 -24.03 2.05 -20.20
N ALA A 118 -23.05 2.53 -20.97
CA ALA A 118 -22.77 1.99 -22.31
C ALA A 118 -22.37 0.51 -22.28
N ALA A 119 -21.46 0.12 -21.38
CA ALA A 119 -20.97 -1.25 -21.26
C ALA A 119 -22.07 -2.24 -20.86
N VAL A 120 -22.92 -1.89 -19.89
CA VAL A 120 -24.06 -2.72 -19.47
C VAL A 120 -25.10 -2.84 -20.59
N GLY A 121 -25.39 -1.75 -21.29
CA GLY A 121 -26.30 -1.77 -22.45
C GLY A 121 -25.80 -2.70 -23.57
N ALA A 122 -24.50 -2.64 -23.89
CA ALA A 122 -23.86 -3.53 -24.84
C ALA A 122 -23.89 -5.00 -24.38
N GLU A 123 -23.66 -5.26 -23.10
CA GLU A 123 -23.70 -6.61 -22.54
C GLU A 123 -25.14 -7.17 -22.54
N PHE A 124 -26.18 -6.38 -22.27
CA PHE A 124 -27.57 -6.81 -22.43
C PHE A 124 -27.89 -7.23 -23.87
N LYS A 125 -27.44 -6.44 -24.85
CA LYS A 125 -27.60 -6.78 -26.26
C LYS A 125 -26.91 -8.10 -26.58
N LYS A 126 -25.68 -8.29 -26.13
CA LYS A 126 -24.89 -9.51 -26.31
C LYS A 126 -25.53 -10.73 -25.63
N LEU A 127 -26.13 -10.56 -24.46
CA LEU A 127 -26.83 -11.62 -23.73
C LEU A 127 -28.18 -12.02 -24.38
N GLY A 128 -28.70 -11.22 -25.32
CA GLY A 128 -29.96 -11.49 -26.01
C GLY A 128 -31.20 -10.99 -25.24
N VAL A 129 -31.06 -9.91 -24.47
CA VAL A 129 -32.21 -9.21 -23.86
C VAL A 129 -33.08 -8.64 -24.98
N ALA A 130 -34.38 -8.98 -24.99
CA ALA A 130 -35.28 -8.69 -26.12
C ALA A 130 -35.68 -7.21 -26.25
N TYR A 131 -35.50 -6.42 -25.19
CA TYR A 131 -36.00 -5.05 -25.13
C TYR A 131 -34.90 -4.04 -25.50
N GLU A 132 -34.95 -3.51 -26.73
CA GLU A 132 -33.94 -2.58 -27.26
C GLU A 132 -33.73 -1.32 -26.39
N ALA A 133 -34.79 -0.84 -25.73
CA ALA A 133 -34.69 0.29 -24.80
C ALA A 133 -33.71 0.02 -23.65
N LEU A 134 -33.56 -1.24 -23.22
CA LEU A 134 -32.60 -1.61 -22.18
C LEU A 134 -31.16 -1.71 -22.70
N HIS A 135 -30.95 -1.78 -24.02
CA HIS A 135 -29.61 -1.69 -24.60
C HIS A 135 -29.04 -0.27 -24.55
N ARG A 136 -29.89 0.72 -24.26
CA ARG A 136 -29.54 2.14 -24.15
C ARG A 136 -29.74 2.62 -22.70
N VAL A 137 -28.92 2.09 -21.78
CA VAL A 137 -28.92 2.54 -20.39
C VAL A 137 -28.58 4.04 -20.36
N GLY A 138 -29.42 4.83 -19.69
CA GLY A 138 -29.26 6.27 -19.58
C GLY A 138 -28.26 6.69 -18.50
N VAL A 139 -27.85 7.96 -18.56
CA VAL A 139 -27.09 8.59 -17.46
C VAL A 139 -28.08 9.30 -16.54
N SER A 140 -28.02 9.02 -15.24
CA SER A 140 -28.91 9.64 -14.26
C SER A 140 -28.54 11.10 -13.99
N THR A 141 -29.52 11.87 -13.51
CA THR A 141 -29.31 13.26 -13.11
C THR A 141 -28.68 13.32 -11.71
N LYS A 142 -28.03 14.44 -11.39
CA LYS A 142 -27.46 14.68 -10.05
C LYS A 142 -28.49 14.46 -8.92
N GLY A 143 -29.73 14.91 -9.11
CA GLY A 143 -30.79 14.74 -8.10
C GLY A 143 -31.13 13.28 -7.80
N VAL A 144 -31.13 12.41 -8.82
CA VAL A 144 -31.30 10.96 -8.63
C VAL A 144 -30.10 10.36 -7.91
N ASN A 145 -28.88 10.79 -8.25
CA ASN A 145 -27.65 10.30 -7.60
C ASN A 145 -27.61 10.69 -6.11
N ASP A 146 -27.92 11.94 -5.79
CA ASP A 146 -27.97 12.47 -4.42
C ASP A 146 -28.98 11.68 -3.57
N ARG A 147 -30.21 11.46 -4.09
CA ARG A 147 -31.24 10.66 -3.40
C ARG A 147 -30.84 9.19 -3.25
N THR A 148 -30.22 8.61 -4.28
CA THR A 148 -29.69 7.24 -4.25
C THR A 148 -28.65 7.08 -3.14
N GLN A 149 -27.73 8.05 -3.01
CA GLN A 149 -26.73 8.07 -1.95
C GLN A 149 -27.36 8.18 -0.56
N GLU A 150 -28.40 9.00 -0.39
CA GLU A 150 -29.12 9.15 0.87
C GLU A 150 -29.84 7.87 1.28
N VAL A 151 -30.57 7.23 0.36
CA VAL A 151 -31.27 5.97 0.60
C VAL A 151 -30.26 4.87 0.96
N PHE A 152 -29.14 4.78 0.22
CA PHE A 152 -28.07 3.85 0.55
C PHE A 152 -27.44 4.14 1.91
N HIS A 153 -27.24 5.41 2.28
CA HIS A 153 -26.70 5.78 3.59
C HIS A 153 -27.57 5.28 4.75
N ARG A 154 -28.91 5.42 4.64
CA ARG A 154 -29.85 4.88 5.63
C ARG A 154 -29.75 3.35 5.72
N LEU A 155 -29.75 2.69 4.58
CA LEU A 155 -29.63 1.23 4.51
C LEU A 155 -28.29 0.75 5.09
N PHE A 156 -27.19 1.38 4.71
CA PHE A 156 -25.85 1.02 5.16
C PHE A 156 -25.69 1.26 6.67
N THR A 157 -26.34 2.29 7.21
CA THR A 157 -26.43 2.51 8.67
C THR A 157 -27.15 1.34 9.35
N ALA A 158 -28.26 0.86 8.81
CA ALA A 158 -28.93 -0.33 9.32
C ALA A 158 -28.06 -1.59 9.20
N LEU A 159 -27.34 -1.74 8.09
CA LEU A 159 -26.42 -2.86 7.87
C LEU A 159 -25.29 -2.87 8.92
N LYS A 160 -24.68 -1.72 9.21
CA LYS A 160 -23.65 -1.59 10.26
C LYS A 160 -24.15 -2.10 11.61
N LYS A 161 -25.36 -1.70 12.01
CA LYS A 161 -26.01 -2.17 13.24
C LYS A 161 -26.25 -3.68 13.21
N ALA A 162 -26.77 -4.20 12.09
CA ALA A 162 -27.04 -5.64 11.91
C ALA A 162 -25.75 -6.49 11.97
N THR A 163 -24.61 -5.94 11.56
CA THR A 163 -23.29 -6.58 11.68
C THR A 163 -22.64 -6.41 13.06
N GLY A 164 -23.33 -5.80 14.03
CA GLY A 164 -22.87 -5.66 15.41
C GLY A 164 -22.02 -4.42 15.69
N PHE A 165 -21.99 -3.41 14.79
CA PHE A 165 -21.35 -2.14 15.10
C PHE A 165 -22.30 -1.25 15.89
N GLU A 166 -21.92 -0.95 17.13
CA GLU A 166 -22.61 0.01 17.98
C GLU A 166 -22.58 1.42 17.40
N ASP A 167 -23.52 2.28 17.79
CA ASP A 167 -23.69 3.62 17.21
C ASP A 167 -22.40 4.46 17.28
N HIS A 168 -21.64 4.36 18.38
CA HIS A 168 -20.39 5.11 18.56
C HIS A 168 -19.23 4.59 17.71
N ILE A 169 -19.25 3.34 17.25
CA ILE A 169 -18.25 2.79 16.30
C ILE A 169 -18.72 3.03 14.86
N ALA A 170 -20.02 2.88 14.62
CA ALA A 170 -20.62 2.97 13.30
C ALA A 170 -20.42 4.36 12.66
N ILE A 171 -20.31 5.44 13.45
CA ILE A 171 -20.01 6.79 12.94
C ILE A 171 -18.65 6.89 12.25
N PHE A 172 -17.68 6.04 12.62
CA PHE A 172 -16.35 6.04 12.02
C PHE A 172 -16.28 5.23 10.72
N ILE A 173 -17.32 4.46 10.39
CA ILE A 173 -17.37 3.65 9.17
C ILE A 173 -18.07 4.45 8.06
N SER A 174 -17.25 4.96 7.14
CA SER A 174 -17.67 5.74 5.99
C SER A 174 -18.67 4.98 5.11
N THR A 175 -19.71 5.66 4.63
CA THR A 175 -20.66 5.07 3.68
C THR A 175 -20.03 4.98 2.29
N PRO A 176 -20.00 3.80 1.65
CA PRO A 176 -19.54 3.66 0.27
C PRO A 176 -20.30 4.56 -0.70
N THR A 177 -19.58 5.17 -1.63
CA THR A 177 -20.14 5.92 -2.77
C THR A 177 -20.27 5.03 -4.00
N SER A 178 -21.01 5.52 -5.01
CA SER A 178 -21.00 4.89 -6.33
C SER A 178 -19.58 4.83 -6.89
N ILE A 179 -19.29 3.77 -7.64
CA ILE A 179 -18.03 3.61 -8.37
C ILE A 179 -18.16 4.33 -9.71
N ILE A 180 -17.34 5.34 -9.89
CA ILE A 180 -17.14 6.02 -11.18
C ILE A 180 -15.87 5.46 -11.83
N PHE A 181 -16.03 4.86 -13.00
CA PHE A 181 -14.94 4.31 -13.79
C PHE A 181 -14.30 5.43 -14.61
N LEU A 182 -13.26 6.01 -14.05
CA LEU A 182 -12.42 6.93 -14.81
C LEU A 182 -11.76 6.17 -15.98
N PRO A 183 -11.60 6.81 -17.15
CA PRO A 183 -10.81 6.25 -18.23
C PRO A 183 -9.46 5.80 -17.67
N PRO A 184 -8.92 4.66 -18.14
CA PRO A 184 -7.55 4.32 -17.81
C PRO A 184 -6.70 5.54 -18.20
N PRO A 185 -5.83 6.05 -17.33
CA PRO A 185 -4.94 7.12 -17.70
C PRO A 185 -4.22 6.65 -18.96
N ALA A 186 -4.05 7.56 -19.92
CA ALA A 186 -3.28 7.28 -21.12
C ALA A 186 -2.03 6.57 -20.65
N GLN A 187 -1.85 5.32 -21.08
CA GLN A 187 -0.66 4.58 -20.71
C GLN A 187 0.48 5.49 -21.14
N SER A 188 1.21 6.04 -20.16
CA SER A 188 2.43 6.79 -20.45
C SER A 188 3.15 5.97 -21.48
N PRO A 189 3.45 6.51 -22.69
CA PRO A 189 4.10 5.76 -23.75
C PRO A 189 5.35 5.17 -23.12
N ARG A 190 5.23 3.91 -22.71
CA ARG A 190 6.23 3.32 -21.86
C ARG A 190 7.41 3.14 -22.77
N ARG A 191 8.59 3.44 -22.25
CA ARG A 191 9.84 3.20 -22.96
C ARG A 191 9.81 1.72 -23.31
N ASP A 192 9.58 1.37 -24.57
CA ASP A 192 9.69 0.01 -25.13
C ASP A 192 11.14 -0.50 -25.07
N GLN A 193 11.90 -0.06 -24.06
CA GLN A 193 13.34 -0.15 -23.92
C GLN A 193 13.76 -0.43 -22.47
N GLU A 194 12.85 -0.85 -21.58
CA GLU A 194 13.31 -1.47 -20.34
C GLU A 194 14.02 -2.79 -20.72
N GLY A 195 15.32 -2.87 -20.44
CA GLY A 195 16.11 -4.05 -20.79
C GLY A 195 15.74 -5.26 -19.92
N ASP A 196 16.00 -6.47 -20.42
CA ASP A 196 15.73 -7.74 -19.71
C ASP A 196 16.29 -7.77 -18.28
N PHE A 197 17.42 -7.11 -18.05
CA PHE A 197 18.02 -6.99 -16.71
C PHE A 197 17.13 -6.20 -15.75
N GLU A 198 16.59 -5.05 -16.18
CA GLU A 198 15.73 -4.21 -15.34
C GLU A 198 14.41 -4.91 -15.02
N LEU A 199 13.85 -5.62 -16.01
CA LEU A 199 12.64 -6.42 -15.84
C LEU A 199 12.87 -7.61 -14.89
N ALA A 200 14.00 -8.31 -15.01
CA ALA A 200 14.39 -9.38 -14.10
C ALA A 200 14.59 -8.87 -12.67
N LEU A 201 15.25 -7.71 -12.51
CA LEU A 201 15.46 -7.10 -11.21
C LEU A 201 14.14 -6.73 -10.55
N LYS A 202 13.22 -6.08 -11.29
CA LYS A 202 11.87 -5.74 -10.80
C LYS A 202 11.10 -7.00 -10.38
N TYR A 203 11.11 -8.03 -11.23
CA TYR A 203 10.45 -9.30 -10.94
C TYR A 203 10.93 -9.89 -9.61
N VAL A 204 12.25 -10.00 -9.44
CA VAL A 204 12.88 -10.63 -8.27
C VAL A 204 12.66 -9.78 -7.01
N GLN A 205 12.89 -8.47 -7.09
CA GLN A 205 12.69 -7.56 -5.95
C GLN A 205 11.25 -7.61 -5.43
N GLU A 206 10.27 -7.60 -6.33
CA GLU A 206 8.86 -7.64 -5.95
C GLU A 206 8.49 -8.99 -5.35
N LEU A 207 8.96 -10.10 -5.93
CA LEU A 207 8.75 -11.42 -5.37
C LEU A 207 9.38 -11.55 -3.96
N GLN A 208 10.60 -11.06 -3.75
CA GLN A 208 11.25 -11.09 -2.44
C GLN A 208 10.54 -10.22 -1.41
N ARG A 209 10.10 -9.01 -1.78
CA ARG A 209 9.35 -8.11 -0.87
C ARG A 209 8.01 -8.68 -0.46
N CYS A 210 7.39 -9.50 -1.30
CA CYS A 210 6.08 -10.09 -1.02
C CYS A 210 6.16 -11.41 -0.23
N ARG A 211 7.30 -12.11 -0.26
CA ARG A 211 7.45 -13.36 0.49
C ARG A 211 7.38 -13.12 2.01
N PRO A 212 6.77 -14.03 2.77
CA PRO A 212 6.93 -14.07 4.22
C PRO A 212 8.42 -14.12 4.59
N PRO A 213 8.83 -13.38 5.64
CA PRO A 213 10.20 -13.43 6.12
C PRO A 213 10.54 -14.83 6.66
N VAL A 214 11.71 -15.35 6.33
CA VAL A 214 12.26 -16.58 6.95
C VAL A 214 13.22 -16.21 8.08
N GLU A 215 13.40 -17.09 9.08
CA GLU A 215 14.19 -16.81 10.31
C GLU A 215 15.63 -16.32 10.04
N HIS A 216 16.17 -16.60 8.85
CA HIS A 216 17.53 -16.23 8.44
C HIS A 216 17.61 -15.04 7.45
N ASP A 217 16.53 -14.28 7.22
CA ASP A 217 16.55 -13.15 6.29
C ASP A 217 17.30 -11.90 6.80
N ILE A 218 17.96 -11.97 7.96
CA ILE A 218 18.90 -10.92 8.40
C ILE A 218 20.27 -11.19 7.75
N SER A 219 20.35 -11.00 6.44
CA SER A 219 21.58 -11.20 5.67
C SER A 219 22.48 -9.97 5.74
N ASP A 220 23.80 -10.18 5.71
CA ASP A 220 24.75 -9.10 5.43
C ASP A 220 24.38 -8.43 4.09
N PRO A 221 24.46 -7.09 3.92
CA PRO A 221 24.10 -6.45 2.65
C PRO A 221 24.78 -7.05 1.42
N LYS A 222 26.01 -7.56 1.58
CA LYS A 222 26.73 -8.27 0.53
C LYS A 222 26.05 -9.59 0.14
N GLU A 223 25.71 -10.42 1.13
CA GLU A 223 24.96 -11.67 0.92
C GLU A 223 23.60 -11.41 0.27
N HIS A 224 22.94 -10.30 0.63
CA HIS A 224 21.67 -9.91 0.01
C HIS A 224 21.82 -9.60 -1.49
N VAL A 225 22.87 -8.85 -1.87
CA VAL A 225 23.17 -8.54 -3.28
C VAL A 225 23.55 -9.80 -4.07
N GLU A 226 24.33 -10.69 -3.48
CA GLU A 226 24.70 -11.99 -4.09
C GLU A 226 23.44 -12.87 -4.30
N LYS A 227 22.55 -12.94 -3.30
CA LYS A 227 21.26 -13.67 -3.40
C LYS A 227 20.36 -13.09 -4.49
N LEU A 228 20.24 -11.76 -4.56
CA LEU A 228 19.46 -11.08 -5.61
C LEU A 228 20.00 -11.40 -7.01
N THR A 229 21.34 -11.33 -7.18
CA THR A 229 21.99 -11.63 -8.46
C THR A 229 21.73 -13.06 -8.90
N LEU A 230 21.86 -14.02 -7.98
CA LEU A 230 21.58 -15.43 -8.24
C LEU A 230 20.11 -15.66 -8.62
N GLU A 231 19.15 -15.06 -7.91
CA GLU A 231 17.73 -15.18 -8.24
C GLU A 231 17.40 -14.55 -9.59
N MET A 232 18.03 -13.44 -9.95
CA MET A 232 17.88 -12.85 -11.29
C MET A 232 18.34 -13.80 -12.39
N ASP A 233 19.50 -14.43 -12.23
CA ASP A 233 20.02 -15.41 -13.19
C ASP A 233 19.10 -16.65 -13.31
N ILE A 234 18.48 -17.07 -12.19
CA ILE A 234 17.48 -18.14 -12.18
C ILE A 234 16.24 -17.73 -12.97
N ILE A 235 15.68 -16.54 -12.72
CA ILE A 235 14.47 -16.07 -13.41
C ILE A 235 14.73 -15.86 -14.91
N GLN A 236 15.89 -15.31 -15.28
CA GLN A 236 16.25 -15.15 -16.70
C GLN A 236 16.35 -16.51 -17.41
N ARG A 237 16.92 -17.53 -16.77
CA ARG A 237 16.93 -18.90 -17.31
C ARG A 237 15.53 -19.48 -17.39
N LEU A 238 14.74 -19.34 -16.33
CA LEU A 238 13.35 -19.82 -16.28
C LEU A 238 12.51 -19.26 -17.43
N ILE A 239 12.66 -17.98 -17.76
CA ILE A 239 11.92 -17.35 -18.87
C ILE A 239 12.36 -17.88 -20.23
N LYS A 240 13.66 -18.14 -20.41
CA LYS A 240 14.20 -18.75 -21.65
C LYS A 240 13.73 -20.20 -21.80
N GLU A 241 13.76 -20.98 -20.73
CA GLU A 241 13.42 -22.41 -20.73
C GLU A 241 11.90 -22.66 -20.73
N LYS A 242 11.12 -21.79 -20.10
CA LYS A 242 9.66 -21.83 -20.06
C LYS A 242 9.06 -20.61 -20.76
N PRO A 243 8.89 -20.64 -22.09
CA PRO A 243 8.21 -19.58 -22.83
C PRO A 243 6.75 -19.39 -22.39
N GLU A 244 6.18 -18.23 -22.72
CA GLU A 244 4.85 -17.78 -22.30
C GLU A 244 3.75 -18.86 -22.41
N HIS A 245 3.65 -19.52 -23.56
CA HIS A 245 2.59 -20.51 -23.81
C HIS A 245 2.69 -21.73 -22.89
N ILE A 246 3.90 -22.14 -22.47
CA ILE A 246 4.10 -23.28 -21.57
C ILE A 246 3.69 -22.90 -20.15
N VAL A 247 4.22 -21.80 -19.62
CA VAL A 247 3.87 -21.34 -18.25
C VAL A 247 2.37 -21.04 -18.14
N LYS A 248 1.78 -20.43 -19.17
CA LYS A 248 0.34 -20.20 -19.24
C LYS A 248 -0.44 -21.51 -19.25
N SER A 249 -0.01 -22.51 -20.02
CA SER A 249 -0.70 -23.81 -20.05
C SER A 249 -0.63 -24.54 -18.71
N GLU A 250 0.53 -24.53 -18.04
CA GLU A 250 0.68 -25.11 -16.69
C GLU A 250 -0.21 -24.39 -15.67
N ALA A 251 -0.21 -23.05 -15.69
CA ALA A 251 -1.10 -22.23 -14.89
C ALA A 251 -2.57 -22.56 -15.19
N ASP A 252 -2.90 -22.79 -16.46
CA ASP A 252 -4.25 -23.14 -16.89
C ASP A 252 -4.72 -24.50 -16.42
N ASN A 253 -3.79 -25.44 -16.26
CA ASN A 253 -3.98 -26.77 -15.70
C ASN A 253 -3.98 -26.78 -14.16
N GLY A 254 -3.95 -25.62 -13.49
CA GLY A 254 -4.12 -25.50 -12.04
C GLY A 254 -2.82 -25.52 -11.23
N ASN A 255 -1.65 -25.47 -11.86
CA ASN A 255 -0.38 -25.31 -11.14
C ASN A 255 -0.30 -23.89 -10.54
N PRO A 256 -0.26 -23.74 -9.20
CA PRO A 256 -0.30 -22.43 -8.56
C PRO A 256 1.01 -21.66 -8.70
N ASP A 257 2.17 -22.33 -8.76
CA ASP A 257 3.46 -21.69 -8.97
C ASP A 257 3.57 -21.11 -10.39
N SER A 258 3.14 -21.86 -11.41
CA SER A 258 3.09 -21.36 -12.78
C SER A 258 2.06 -20.24 -12.95
N ALA A 259 0.95 -20.27 -12.19
CA ALA A 259 -0.01 -19.18 -12.17
C ALA A 259 0.57 -17.90 -11.51
N LEU A 260 1.34 -18.02 -10.42
CA LEU A 260 2.08 -16.90 -9.86
C LEU A 260 3.12 -16.34 -10.86
N ASP A 261 3.95 -17.22 -11.46
CA ASP A 261 4.97 -16.83 -12.44
C ASP A 261 4.33 -16.07 -13.61
N TYR A 262 3.32 -16.67 -14.24
CA TYR A 262 2.63 -16.02 -15.36
C TYR A 262 1.96 -14.69 -14.94
N GLY A 263 1.38 -14.61 -13.74
CA GLY A 263 0.85 -13.37 -13.18
C GLY A 263 1.91 -12.26 -13.07
N LEU A 264 3.12 -12.57 -12.58
CA LEU A 264 4.22 -11.62 -12.49
C LEU A 264 4.75 -11.20 -13.86
N ARG A 265 4.86 -12.15 -14.82
CA ARG A 265 5.24 -11.84 -16.21
C ARG A 265 4.27 -10.84 -16.85
N LEU A 266 2.97 -11.05 -16.68
CA LEU A 266 1.93 -10.13 -17.15
C LEU A 266 1.95 -8.78 -16.40
N GLN A 267 2.31 -8.76 -15.12
CA GLN A 267 2.38 -7.51 -14.33
C GLN A 267 3.49 -6.59 -14.84
N PHE A 268 4.67 -7.15 -15.14
CA PHE A 268 5.86 -6.38 -15.52
C PHE A 268 6.11 -6.30 -17.02
N GLY A 269 5.55 -7.22 -17.81
CA GLY A 269 5.86 -7.36 -19.23
C GLY A 269 7.11 -8.20 -19.49
N PHE A 270 7.47 -9.13 -18.61
CA PHE A 270 8.72 -9.89 -18.72
C PHE A 270 8.46 -11.29 -19.30
N GLY A 271 8.82 -11.50 -20.58
CA GLY A 271 8.54 -12.75 -21.28
C GLY A 271 7.06 -13.00 -21.60
N ALA A 272 6.19 -12.00 -21.40
CA ALA A 272 4.79 -11.95 -21.81
C ALA A 272 4.36 -10.48 -21.99
N PRO A 273 3.40 -10.16 -22.88
CA PRO A 273 2.87 -8.80 -23.00
C PRO A 273 2.23 -8.34 -21.67
N ARG A 274 2.55 -7.11 -21.25
CA ARG A 274 2.02 -6.58 -19.99
C ARG A 274 0.49 -6.53 -20.02
N ASN A 275 -0.16 -7.11 -19.00
CA ASN A 275 -1.60 -7.10 -18.84
C ASN A 275 -1.99 -7.14 -17.36
N ARG A 276 -2.27 -5.97 -16.79
CA ARG A 276 -2.61 -5.78 -15.38
C ARG A 276 -3.90 -6.49 -14.95
N ALA A 277 -4.93 -6.51 -15.79
CA ALA A 277 -6.17 -7.19 -15.48
C ALA A 277 -5.98 -8.71 -15.43
N GLN A 278 -5.22 -9.24 -16.39
CA GLN A 278 -4.92 -10.66 -16.48
C GLN A 278 -3.92 -11.12 -15.39
N SER A 279 -2.96 -10.29 -14.99
CA SER A 279 -2.05 -10.60 -13.88
C SER A 279 -2.82 -10.89 -12.60
N ARG A 280 -3.79 -10.03 -12.25
CA ARG A 280 -4.68 -10.24 -11.10
C ARG A 280 -5.46 -11.54 -11.19
N LYS A 281 -6.02 -11.87 -12.36
CA LYS A 281 -6.75 -13.13 -12.55
C LYS A 281 -5.86 -14.35 -12.25
N TYR A 282 -4.61 -14.33 -12.71
CA TYR A 282 -3.68 -15.44 -12.42
C TYR A 282 -3.19 -15.45 -10.97
N PHE A 283 -3.05 -14.29 -10.32
CA PHE A 283 -2.84 -14.23 -8.87
C PHE A 283 -3.99 -14.90 -8.09
N PHE A 284 -5.25 -14.59 -8.40
CA PHE A 284 -6.38 -15.27 -7.78
C PHE A 284 -6.44 -16.76 -8.14
N LYS A 285 -6.08 -17.13 -9.37
CA LYS A 285 -5.99 -18.55 -9.77
C LYS A 285 -4.98 -19.32 -8.93
N ALA A 286 -3.82 -18.73 -8.65
CA ALA A 286 -2.82 -19.31 -7.75
C ALA A 286 -3.33 -19.35 -6.31
N LEU A 287 -3.95 -18.27 -5.82
CA LEU A 287 -4.46 -18.14 -4.45
C LEU A 287 -5.55 -19.15 -4.12
N LEU A 288 -6.48 -19.37 -5.05
CA LEU A 288 -7.63 -20.26 -4.91
C LEU A 288 -7.28 -21.73 -5.23
N SER A 289 -6.06 -22.01 -5.68
CA SER A 289 -5.65 -23.38 -5.95
C SER A 289 -5.60 -24.21 -4.65
N PRO A 290 -6.23 -25.40 -4.61
CA PRO A 290 -6.19 -26.27 -3.43
C PRO A 290 -4.78 -26.71 -3.04
N SER A 291 -3.84 -26.76 -4.00
CA SER A 291 -2.46 -27.17 -3.78
C SER A 291 -1.52 -26.00 -3.42
N ALA A 292 -2.02 -24.76 -3.32
CA ALA A 292 -1.20 -23.61 -2.94
C ALA A 292 -0.79 -23.68 -1.46
N SER A 293 0.51 -23.57 -1.21
CA SER A 293 1.05 -23.47 0.15
C SER A 293 0.68 -22.14 0.81
N ASP A 294 0.70 -22.09 2.13
CA ASP A 294 0.39 -20.85 2.86
C ASP A 294 1.44 -19.74 2.62
N ILE A 295 2.70 -20.13 2.37
CA ILE A 295 3.76 -19.20 1.92
C ILE A 295 3.36 -18.57 0.58
N LEU A 296 2.91 -19.39 -0.37
CA LEU A 296 2.48 -18.92 -1.68
C LEU A 296 1.25 -18.02 -1.57
N LYS A 297 0.24 -18.40 -0.79
CA LYS A 297 -0.96 -17.58 -0.54
C LYS A 297 -0.61 -16.23 0.10
N SER A 298 0.28 -16.23 1.10
CA SER A 298 0.72 -14.98 1.73
C SER A 298 1.47 -14.09 0.74
N THR A 299 2.35 -14.68 -0.08
CA THR A 299 3.07 -13.97 -1.14
C THR A 299 2.10 -13.34 -2.14
N ILE A 300 1.09 -14.08 -2.58
CA ILE A 300 0.08 -13.57 -3.51
C ILE A 300 -0.76 -12.44 -2.89
N HIS A 301 -1.17 -12.57 -1.62
CA HIS A 301 -1.84 -11.48 -0.93
C HIS A 301 -0.97 -10.23 -0.88
N SER A 302 0.32 -10.37 -0.58
CA SER A 302 1.26 -9.24 -0.64
C SER A 302 1.39 -8.63 -2.04
N LEU A 303 1.39 -9.45 -3.10
CA LEU A 303 1.37 -8.95 -4.48
C LEU A 303 0.08 -8.22 -4.83
N LEU A 304 -1.06 -8.66 -4.28
CA LEU A 304 -2.35 -7.98 -4.47
C LEU A 304 -2.38 -6.60 -3.78
N ILE A 305 -1.68 -6.41 -2.65
CA ILE A 305 -1.46 -5.07 -2.05
C ILE A 305 -0.80 -4.16 -3.10
N ILE A 306 0.32 -4.59 -3.66
CA ILE A 306 1.09 -3.82 -4.65
C ILE A 306 0.27 -3.60 -5.91
N TRP A 307 -0.47 -4.62 -6.36
CA TRP A 307 -1.39 -4.49 -7.48
C TRP A 307 -2.40 -3.38 -7.20
N HIS A 308 -3.10 -3.37 -6.08
CA HIS A 308 -4.07 -2.31 -5.75
C HIS A 308 -3.43 -0.92 -5.63
N MET A 309 -2.19 -0.85 -5.14
CA MET A 309 -1.47 0.41 -4.97
C MET A 309 -0.86 0.97 -6.26
N ASP A 310 -0.47 0.11 -7.21
CA ASP A 310 0.01 0.48 -8.56
C ASP A 310 -1.14 0.86 -9.50
N SER A 311 -2.32 1.20 -8.96
CA SER A 311 -3.39 1.75 -9.79
C SER A 311 -2.89 3.06 -10.40
N SER A 312 -2.98 3.19 -11.71
CA SER A 312 -2.37 4.27 -12.50
C SER A 312 -2.92 5.68 -12.23
N ASP A 313 -3.84 5.80 -11.27
CA ASP A 313 -4.43 7.06 -10.84
C ASP A 313 -3.45 7.79 -9.90
N THR A 314 -3.23 9.08 -10.12
CA THR A 314 -2.45 9.91 -9.20
C THR A 314 -3.15 10.08 -7.85
N LYS A 315 -4.44 9.77 -7.78
CA LYS A 315 -5.24 9.78 -6.56
C LYS A 315 -5.58 8.36 -6.13
N LEU A 316 -5.12 7.99 -4.93
CA LEU A 316 -5.50 6.73 -4.30
C LEU A 316 -7.01 6.70 -4.04
N ARG A 317 -7.71 5.77 -4.69
CA ARG A 317 -9.14 5.57 -4.46
C ARG A 317 -9.36 4.75 -3.19
N LEU A 318 -10.32 5.14 -2.35
CA LEU A 318 -10.61 4.46 -1.08
C LEU A 318 -10.90 2.96 -1.25
N ARG A 319 -11.61 2.55 -2.32
CA ARG A 319 -11.86 1.12 -2.59
C ARG A 319 -10.58 0.31 -2.78
N HIS A 320 -9.55 0.90 -3.39
CA HIS A 320 -8.24 0.26 -3.59
C HIS A 320 -7.46 0.23 -2.28
N LEU A 321 -7.50 1.30 -1.49
CA LEU A 321 -6.93 1.34 -0.14
C LEU A 321 -7.52 0.22 0.73
N TYR A 322 -8.84 0.08 0.78
CA TYR A 322 -9.52 -0.93 1.60
C TYR A 322 -9.26 -2.36 1.10
N ALA A 323 -9.22 -2.59 -0.22
CA ALA A 323 -8.86 -3.91 -0.75
C ALA A 323 -7.39 -4.26 -0.48
N ALA A 324 -6.47 -3.30 -0.60
CA ALA A 324 -5.07 -3.47 -0.21
C ALA A 324 -4.94 -3.80 1.28
N ALA A 325 -5.69 -3.12 2.15
CA ALA A 325 -5.69 -3.37 3.59
C ALA A 325 -6.24 -4.76 3.95
N HIS A 326 -7.31 -5.21 3.28
CA HIS A 326 -7.81 -6.59 3.39
C HIS A 326 -6.71 -7.62 3.07
N HIS A 327 -6.02 -7.44 1.94
CA HIS A 327 -4.93 -8.33 1.56
C HIS A 327 -3.70 -8.23 2.49
N ALA A 328 -3.37 -7.05 3.00
CA ALA A 328 -2.32 -6.88 4.02
C ALA A 328 -2.65 -7.65 5.30
N ASN A 329 -3.91 -7.60 5.74
CA ASN A 329 -4.38 -8.33 6.92
C ASN A 329 -4.32 -9.85 6.72
N LEU A 330 -4.76 -10.35 5.55
CA LEU A 330 -4.69 -11.78 5.22
C LEU A 330 -3.24 -12.28 5.07
N SER A 331 -2.38 -11.53 4.36
CA SER A 331 -0.96 -11.86 4.25
C SER A 331 -0.27 -11.91 5.61
N THR A 332 -0.53 -10.91 6.46
CA THR A 332 0.02 -10.87 7.82
C THR A 332 -0.46 -12.06 8.65
N SER A 333 -1.75 -12.40 8.56
CA SER A 333 -2.32 -13.55 9.27
C SER A 333 -1.61 -14.86 8.89
N LEU A 334 -1.43 -15.11 7.59
CA LEU A 334 -0.70 -16.27 7.09
C LEU A 334 0.79 -16.25 7.48
N CYS A 335 1.46 -15.09 7.42
CA CYS A 335 2.83 -14.97 7.91
C CYS A 335 2.96 -15.37 9.37
N ARG A 336 2.04 -14.92 10.23
CA ARG A 336 2.05 -15.23 11.67
C ARG A 336 1.76 -16.71 11.93
N SER A 337 0.93 -17.38 11.14
CA SER A 337 0.68 -18.82 11.30
C SER A 337 1.85 -19.69 10.85
N LEU A 338 2.73 -19.18 9.99
CA LEU A 338 3.93 -19.88 9.52
C LEU A 338 5.10 -19.82 10.52
N LEU A 339 5.06 -18.92 11.51
CA LEU A 339 6.13 -18.76 12.50
C LEU A 339 5.87 -19.67 13.72
N PRO A 340 6.74 -20.66 14.01
CA PRO A 340 6.51 -21.65 15.08
C PRO A 340 6.56 -21.06 16.50
N SER A 341 7.12 -19.85 16.66
CA SER A 341 7.09 -19.09 17.91
C SER A 341 7.35 -17.61 17.62
N PRO A 342 6.75 -16.65 18.35
CA PRO A 342 7.06 -15.23 18.20
C PRO A 342 8.49 -14.95 18.68
N SER A 343 9.47 -15.16 17.80
CA SER A 343 10.82 -14.65 18.04
C SER A 343 10.77 -13.12 18.03
N PRO A 344 11.36 -12.42 19.01
CA PRO A 344 11.46 -10.96 19.02
C PRO A 344 12.17 -10.38 17.79
N SER A 345 12.94 -11.18 17.06
CA SER A 345 13.66 -10.78 15.85
C SER A 345 12.92 -11.09 14.55
N ALA A 346 11.88 -11.93 14.58
CA ALA A 346 11.14 -12.31 13.37
C ALA A 346 10.25 -11.15 12.91
N LEU A 347 10.31 -10.84 11.63
CA LEU A 347 9.43 -9.83 11.04
C LEU A 347 7.96 -10.33 11.10
N PRO A 348 7.02 -9.52 11.58
CA PRO A 348 5.65 -9.97 11.84
C PRO A 348 4.77 -10.05 10.58
N ALA A 349 5.27 -9.55 9.44
CA ALA A 349 4.61 -9.54 8.13
C ALA A 349 5.66 -9.46 7.00
N SER A 350 5.24 -9.61 5.75
CA SER A 350 6.11 -9.39 4.59
C SER A 350 6.59 -7.92 4.52
N PRO A 351 7.77 -7.65 3.92
CA PRO A 351 8.24 -6.29 3.67
C PRO A 351 7.22 -5.42 2.91
N ALA A 352 6.52 -5.99 1.91
CA ALA A 352 5.49 -5.30 1.14
C ALA A 352 4.31 -4.85 2.03
N ALA A 353 3.83 -5.71 2.93
CA ALA A 353 2.77 -5.37 3.86
C ALA A 353 3.22 -4.27 4.84
N LEU A 354 4.40 -4.39 5.45
CA LEU A 354 4.93 -3.38 6.37
C LEU A 354 5.17 -2.04 5.68
N PHE A 355 5.66 -2.06 4.43
CA PHE A 355 5.84 -0.85 3.63
C PHE A 355 4.49 -0.17 3.37
N PHE A 356 3.48 -0.91 2.91
CA PHE A 356 2.12 -0.39 2.73
C PHE A 356 1.54 0.22 4.02
N MET A 357 1.74 -0.44 5.17
CA MET A 357 1.30 0.10 6.47
C MET A 357 1.95 1.47 6.73
N LYS A 358 3.28 1.56 6.60
CA LYS A 358 4.06 2.77 6.86
C LYS A 358 3.71 3.92 5.91
N THR A 359 3.70 3.65 4.61
CA THR A 359 3.66 4.71 3.59
C THR A 359 2.25 5.09 3.19
N THR A 360 1.28 4.22 3.46
CA THR A 360 -0.07 4.40 2.93
C THR A 360 -1.12 4.28 4.03
N LEU A 361 -1.25 3.13 4.70
CA LEU A 361 -2.39 2.91 5.60
C LEU A 361 -2.34 3.81 6.84
N GLU A 362 -1.19 3.95 7.49
CA GLU A 362 -1.03 4.80 8.69
C GLU A 362 -1.25 6.28 8.40
N PRO A 363 -0.68 6.88 7.33
CA PRO A 363 -1.01 8.25 6.96
C PRO A 363 -2.50 8.49 6.71
N HIS A 364 -3.21 7.50 6.13
CA HIS A 364 -4.64 7.62 5.81
C HIS A 364 -5.57 7.34 7.00
N SER A 365 -5.10 6.68 8.06
CA SER A 365 -5.94 6.34 9.21
C SER A 365 -6.51 7.58 9.93
N LYS A 366 -5.86 8.74 9.79
CA LYS A 366 -6.37 10.02 10.29
C LYS A 366 -7.69 10.43 9.63
N ASN A 367 -7.86 10.12 8.34
CA ASN A 367 -9.04 10.47 7.55
C ASN A 367 -10.00 9.29 7.37
N ALA A 368 -9.53 8.06 7.63
CA ALA A 368 -10.30 6.83 7.54
C ALA A 368 -10.03 5.96 8.79
N PRO A 369 -10.51 6.35 9.99
CA PRO A 369 -10.25 5.63 11.24
C PRO A 369 -10.78 4.19 11.23
N GLU A 370 -11.74 3.86 10.36
CA GLU A 370 -12.23 2.50 10.15
C GLU A 370 -11.12 1.52 9.72
N VAL A 371 -10.01 2.01 9.16
CA VAL A 371 -8.88 1.13 8.79
C VAL A 371 -8.23 0.47 10.00
N CYS A 372 -8.22 1.15 11.15
CA CYS A 372 -7.71 0.61 12.42
C CYS A 372 -8.68 -0.41 13.03
N LEU A 373 -9.98 -0.28 12.73
CA LEU A 373 -11.03 -1.14 13.26
C LEU A 373 -11.03 -2.52 12.59
N PHE A 374 -10.95 -2.55 11.25
CA PHE A 374 -11.14 -3.78 10.48
C PHE A 374 -9.89 -4.65 10.37
N TRP A 375 -8.71 -4.05 10.22
CA TRP A 375 -7.48 -4.78 9.86
C TRP A 375 -6.49 -4.88 11.01
N LYS A 376 -6.99 -5.39 12.15
CA LYS A 376 -6.26 -5.47 13.42
C LYS A 376 -4.97 -6.28 13.33
N VAL A 377 -4.90 -7.30 12.47
CA VAL A 377 -3.74 -8.20 12.41
C VAL A 377 -2.54 -7.49 11.77
N CYS A 378 -2.72 -6.80 10.64
CA CYS A 378 -1.64 -6.02 10.04
C CYS A 378 -1.30 -4.77 10.85
N TRP A 379 -2.28 -4.15 11.53
CA TRP A 379 -2.02 -3.03 12.44
C TRP A 379 -1.12 -3.46 13.62
N LYS A 380 -1.45 -4.58 14.27
CA LYS A 380 -0.61 -5.14 15.33
C LYS A 380 0.79 -5.48 14.83
N ALA A 381 0.92 -6.08 13.64
CA ALA A 381 2.23 -6.35 13.05
C ALA A 381 3.04 -5.07 12.78
N TRP A 382 2.38 -3.99 12.37
CA TRP A 382 3.01 -2.69 12.21
C TRP A 382 3.50 -2.10 13.53
N GLU A 383 2.69 -2.17 14.59
CA GLU A 383 3.09 -1.75 15.94
C GLU A 383 4.24 -2.60 16.52
N ASP A 384 4.18 -3.93 16.32
CA ASP A 384 5.26 -4.86 16.67
C ASP A 384 6.57 -4.43 15.98
N ARG A 385 6.51 -4.09 14.68
CA ARG A 385 7.67 -3.61 13.93
C ARG A 385 8.17 -2.25 14.41
N LYS A 386 7.28 -1.29 14.71
CA LYS A 386 7.68 0.02 15.26
C LYS A 386 8.45 -0.14 16.57
N ARG A 387 7.92 -0.94 17.51
CA ARG A 387 8.59 -1.25 18.77
C ARG A 387 9.94 -1.93 18.57
N GLN A 388 10.06 -2.83 17.60
CA GLN A 388 11.33 -3.46 17.27
C GLN A 388 12.36 -2.42 16.80
N VAL A 389 11.98 -1.56 15.85
CA VAL A 389 12.86 -0.52 15.30
C VAL A 389 13.26 0.48 16.39
N GLU A 390 12.32 0.92 17.23
CA GLU A 390 12.59 1.80 18.38
C GLU A 390 13.52 1.13 19.39
N GLY A 391 13.32 -0.15 19.70
CA GLY A 391 14.19 -0.91 20.60
C GLY A 391 15.60 -1.13 20.05
N GLU A 392 15.73 -1.38 18.74
CA GLU A 392 17.03 -1.47 18.05
C GLU A 392 17.76 -0.12 18.05
N MET A 393 17.02 0.96 17.81
CA MET A 393 17.52 2.33 17.86
C MET A 393 17.96 2.73 19.27
N GLY A 394 17.15 2.46 20.30
CA GLY A 394 17.51 2.72 21.70
C GLY A 394 18.75 1.96 22.16
N LYS A 395 18.92 0.70 21.73
CA LYS A 395 20.16 -0.08 21.97
C LYS A 395 21.36 0.53 21.24
N MET A 396 21.17 1.11 20.06
CA MET A 396 22.22 1.80 19.33
C MET A 396 22.61 3.09 20.04
N ASP A 397 21.64 3.87 20.50
CA ASP A 397 21.85 5.10 21.25
C ASP A 397 22.53 4.84 22.59
N GLU A 398 22.13 3.80 23.32
CA GLU A 398 22.82 3.37 24.54
C GLU A 398 24.29 3.00 24.27
N LYS A 399 24.56 2.30 23.17
CA LYS A 399 25.95 2.00 22.75
C LYS A 399 26.73 3.26 22.40
N ARG A 400 26.09 4.27 21.80
CA ARG A 400 26.70 5.57 21.49
C ARG A 400 27.02 6.33 22.78
N MET A 401 26.07 6.43 23.70
CA MET A 401 26.24 7.10 25.00
C MET A 401 27.31 6.44 25.87
N ARG A 402 27.44 5.11 25.85
CA ARG A 402 28.51 4.40 26.57
C ARG A 402 29.91 4.66 26.01
N ARG A 403 30.03 5.05 24.73
CA ARG A 403 31.31 5.25 24.03
C ARG A 403 31.22 6.39 23.00
N PRO A 404 30.98 7.64 23.44
CA PRO A 404 30.71 8.75 22.52
C PRO A 404 31.87 8.98 21.54
N ASN A 405 33.11 8.86 22.03
CA ASN A 405 34.33 9.01 21.25
C ASN A 405 34.49 8.01 20.09
N ARG A 406 33.72 6.92 20.09
CA ARG A 406 33.76 5.89 19.04
C ARG A 406 32.90 6.27 17.83
N TYR A 407 31.83 7.03 18.04
CA TYR A 407 30.83 7.33 17.02
C TYR A 407 30.87 8.79 16.55
N ARG A 408 31.65 9.65 17.21
CA ARG A 408 31.80 11.07 16.84
C ARG A 408 33.24 11.38 16.45
N CYS A 409 33.38 12.26 15.46
CA CYS A 409 34.68 12.84 15.13
C CYS A 409 35.17 13.71 16.30
N ALA A 410 36.35 13.40 16.83
CA ALA A 410 36.96 14.11 17.95
C ALA A 410 37.54 15.49 17.57
N ALA A 411 37.65 15.79 16.27
CA ALA A 411 38.13 17.11 15.85
C ALA A 411 37.08 18.18 16.17
N VAL A 412 37.51 19.18 16.95
CA VAL A 412 36.69 20.32 17.36
C VAL A 412 36.01 20.96 16.15
N GLY A 413 34.68 21.12 16.21
CA GLY A 413 33.86 21.72 15.15
C GLY A 413 33.52 20.82 13.96
N CYS A 414 33.95 19.55 13.92
CA CYS A 414 33.66 18.68 12.78
C CYS A 414 32.22 18.15 12.77
N GLU A 415 31.65 17.84 13.93
CA GLU A 415 30.26 17.37 14.13
C GLU A 415 29.84 16.13 13.31
N ILE A 416 30.78 15.47 12.64
CA ILE A 416 30.46 14.24 11.92
C ILE A 416 30.28 13.11 12.92
N GLU A 417 29.15 12.44 12.80
CA GLU A 417 28.80 11.24 13.52
C GLU A 417 28.72 10.05 12.55
N ALA A 418 29.02 8.87 13.05
CA ALA A 418 28.89 7.62 12.30
C ALA A 418 27.97 6.68 13.05
N ASP A 419 27.11 5.98 12.32
CA ASP A 419 26.23 4.98 12.92
C ASP A 419 27.01 3.77 13.47
N LYS A 420 28.12 3.41 12.81
CA LYS A 420 29.06 2.38 13.24
C LYS A 420 30.42 2.97 13.55
N GLY A 421 30.92 2.61 14.73
CA GLY A 421 32.25 3.03 15.19
C GLY A 421 33.44 2.52 14.39
N GLN A 422 33.22 1.69 13.35
CA GLN A 422 34.27 1.27 12.41
C GLN A 422 34.46 2.24 11.24
N MET A 423 33.53 3.19 11.03
CA MET A 423 33.59 4.14 9.92
C MET A 423 34.54 5.32 10.17
N LEU A 424 34.98 5.50 11.42
CA LEU A 424 35.89 6.57 11.81
C LEU A 424 37.30 6.01 12.04
N LEU A 425 38.31 6.75 11.60
CA LEU A 425 39.72 6.45 11.82
C LEU A 425 40.06 6.67 13.30
N GLN A 426 40.58 5.65 13.97
CA GLN A 426 41.01 5.77 15.35
C GLN A 426 42.46 6.25 15.47
N CYS A 427 42.80 6.91 16.58
CA CYS A 427 44.19 7.26 16.88
C CYS A 427 45.08 6.00 16.94
N SER A 428 46.18 6.02 16.18
CA SER A 428 47.14 4.90 16.11
C SER A 428 48.09 4.80 17.31
N GLY A 429 47.98 5.71 18.29
CA GLY A 429 48.85 5.73 19.46
C GLY A 429 48.44 4.77 20.58
N LYS A 430 49.17 4.86 21.70
CA LYS A 430 49.09 3.96 22.86
C LYS A 430 48.02 4.34 23.90
N CYS A 431 47.11 5.26 23.59
CA CYS A 431 45.99 5.59 24.47
C CYS A 431 45.04 4.41 24.64
N ASP A 432 44.36 4.36 25.79
CA ASP A 432 43.41 3.31 26.15
C ASP A 432 42.26 3.23 25.11
N SER A 433 41.78 2.03 24.81
CA SER A 433 40.82 1.81 23.71
C SER A 433 39.47 2.52 23.90
N ASP A 434 39.07 2.78 25.14
CA ASP A 434 37.84 3.48 25.52
C ASP A 434 37.98 5.00 25.44
N LYS A 435 39.20 5.52 25.56
CA LYS A 435 39.54 6.95 25.50
C LYS A 435 40.13 7.37 24.15
N LYS A 436 40.28 6.42 23.24
CA LYS A 436 40.88 6.63 21.93
C LYS A 436 39.93 7.47 21.04
N PRO A 437 40.35 8.66 20.60
CA PRO A 437 39.52 9.49 19.73
C PRO A 437 39.38 8.85 18.35
N SER A 438 38.23 9.10 17.72
CA SER A 438 37.93 8.69 16.35
C SER A 438 37.77 9.91 15.45
N TYR A 439 38.10 9.78 14.16
CA TYR A 439 38.15 10.90 13.22
C TYR A 439 37.51 10.51 11.89
N CYS A 440 36.74 11.40 11.30
CA CYS A 440 36.13 11.17 9.98
C CYS A 440 37.15 11.16 8.82
N GLY A 441 38.41 11.54 9.07
CA GLY A 441 39.49 11.54 8.10
C GLY A 441 40.83 11.95 8.70
N LYS A 442 41.91 11.78 7.91
CA LYS A 442 43.29 12.13 8.33
C LYS A 442 43.46 13.62 8.61
N GLU A 443 42.68 14.46 7.95
CA GLU A 443 42.68 15.92 8.15
C GLU A 443 42.22 16.28 9.57
N CYS A 444 41.06 15.75 9.99
CA CYS A 444 40.55 15.92 11.35
C CYS A 444 41.50 15.32 12.40
N GLN A 445 42.10 14.17 12.11
CA GLN A 445 43.11 13.57 13.00
C GLN A 445 44.33 14.48 13.19
N ARG A 446 44.88 15.05 12.10
CA ARG A 446 46.02 15.98 12.18
C ARG A 446 45.65 17.28 12.88
N ALA A 447 44.44 17.78 12.66
CA ALA A 447 43.94 19.00 13.30
C ALA A 447 43.85 18.82 14.82
N ASP A 448 43.29 17.70 15.29
CA ASP A 448 43.17 17.41 16.72
C ASP A 448 44.48 16.90 17.36
N TRP A 449 45.47 16.46 16.57
CA TRP A 449 46.68 15.83 17.10
C TRP A 449 47.40 16.69 18.16
N LYS A 450 47.46 18.02 17.99
CA LYS A 450 48.07 18.92 18.97
C LYS A 450 47.38 18.86 20.34
N ASN A 451 46.05 18.70 20.33
CA ASN A 451 45.23 18.55 21.52
C ASN A 451 45.31 17.14 22.11
N HIS A 452 45.25 16.09 21.27
CA HIS A 452 45.29 14.70 21.73
C HIS A 452 46.68 14.21 22.19
N LYS A 453 47.77 14.70 21.59
CA LYS A 453 49.13 14.20 21.82
C LYS A 453 49.53 14.07 23.31
N PRO A 454 49.23 15.02 24.21
CA PRO A 454 49.53 14.90 25.65
C PRO A 454 48.79 13.75 26.35
N PHE A 455 47.65 13.33 25.80
CA PHE A 455 46.78 12.26 26.30
C PHE A 455 47.02 10.92 25.58
N CYS A 456 47.90 10.88 24.58
CA CYS A 456 48.14 9.71 23.75
C CYS A 456 49.08 8.68 24.42
N ARG A 457 48.73 8.26 25.64
CA ARG A 457 49.49 7.31 26.47
C ARG A 457 48.55 6.49 27.37
N PRO A 458 48.94 5.28 27.80
CA PRO A 458 48.09 4.47 28.68
C PRO A 458 47.75 5.20 29.99
N GLY A 459 46.50 5.06 30.46
CA GLY A 459 46.03 5.63 31.72
C GLY A 459 45.78 7.14 31.74
N ALA A 460 46.09 7.89 30.67
CA ALA A 460 45.74 9.30 30.58
C ALA A 460 44.22 9.52 30.52
N ALA A 461 43.75 10.73 30.86
CA ALA A 461 42.36 11.13 30.69
C ALA A 461 41.97 11.21 29.19
N CYS A 462 40.67 11.21 28.89
CA CYS A 462 40.18 11.41 27.53
C CYS A 462 40.43 12.87 27.08
N SER A 463 41.00 13.06 25.88
CA SER A 463 41.25 14.40 25.31
C SER A 463 40.03 15.00 24.60
N VAL A 464 38.98 14.21 24.39
CA VAL A 464 37.75 14.66 23.75
C VAL A 464 36.93 15.43 24.78
N ILE A 465 36.72 16.72 24.51
CA ILE A 465 35.83 17.56 25.30
C ILE A 465 34.42 17.29 24.79
N ASP A 466 33.60 16.64 25.61
CA ASP A 466 32.19 16.46 25.29
C ASP A 466 31.46 17.78 25.47
N THR A 467 31.03 18.38 24.38
CA THR A 467 30.25 19.63 24.40
C THR A 467 28.78 19.40 24.80
N GLY A 468 28.37 18.17 25.07
CA GLY A 468 27.03 17.81 25.56
C GLY A 468 25.91 17.90 24.50
N THR A 469 26.23 18.32 23.27
CA THR A 469 25.26 18.43 22.18
C THR A 469 25.15 17.09 21.45
N PHE A 470 24.21 16.25 21.87
CA PHE A 470 23.87 15.01 21.16
C PHE A 470 22.69 15.28 20.23
N SER A 471 22.85 15.01 18.93
CA SER A 471 21.73 15.09 18.00
C SER A 471 20.97 13.76 18.01
N HIS A 472 19.74 13.76 18.55
CA HIS A 472 18.87 12.59 18.49
C HIS A 472 18.23 12.47 17.09
N GLY A 473 18.89 11.73 16.20
CA GLY A 473 18.35 11.45 14.86
C GLY A 473 18.37 9.95 14.53
N THR A 474 17.31 9.50 13.87
CA THR A 474 17.25 8.13 13.31
C THR A 474 18.24 8.01 12.15
N THR A 475 19.12 7.02 12.17
CA THR A 475 20.24 6.91 11.20
C THR A 475 20.08 5.68 10.32
N LYS A 476 20.36 5.78 9.01
CA LYS A 476 20.49 4.58 8.17
C LYS A 476 21.73 3.77 8.60
N PRO A 477 21.70 2.43 8.51
CA PRO A 477 22.89 1.61 8.70
C PRO A 477 24.01 2.00 7.72
N ASN A 478 25.25 2.03 8.20
CA ASN A 478 26.47 2.44 7.49
C ASN A 478 26.43 3.87 6.93
N ALA A 479 25.97 4.85 7.70
CA ALA A 479 25.88 6.24 7.24
C ALA A 479 26.70 7.18 8.12
N LEU A 480 27.34 8.15 7.46
CA LEU A 480 27.87 9.34 8.11
C LEU A 480 26.76 10.39 8.21
N GLN A 481 26.80 11.15 9.29
CA GLN A 481 25.81 12.18 9.57
C GLN A 481 26.48 13.49 9.95
N ILE A 482 25.86 14.58 9.55
CA ILE A 482 26.29 15.92 9.93
C ILE A 482 25.05 16.79 10.21
N PRO A 483 25.00 17.49 11.36
CA PRO A 483 23.96 18.47 11.60
C PRO A 483 24.20 19.70 10.71
N ILE A 484 23.16 20.15 10.03
CA ILE A 484 23.15 21.36 9.20
C ILE A 484 22.15 22.35 9.79
N THR A 485 22.62 23.53 10.15
CA THR A 485 21.74 24.61 10.63
C THR A 485 21.25 25.41 9.43
N VAL A 486 19.94 25.33 9.14
CA VAL A 486 19.34 26.10 8.03
C VAL A 486 19.04 27.55 8.46
N PRO A 487 18.94 28.51 7.53
CA PRO A 487 18.48 29.87 7.82
C PRO A 487 17.15 29.84 8.58
N GLY A 488 17.15 30.39 9.80
CA GLY A 488 16.04 30.23 10.76
C GLY A 488 16.40 29.49 12.04
N GLY A 489 17.67 29.08 12.22
CA GLY A 489 18.18 28.49 13.46
C GLY A 489 17.80 27.02 13.67
N LYS A 490 17.08 26.42 12.72
CA LYS A 490 16.65 25.03 12.78
C LYS A 490 17.77 24.10 12.32
N THR A 491 18.12 23.12 13.15
CA THR A 491 19.10 22.08 12.78
C THR A 491 18.40 20.89 12.15
N VAL A 492 18.88 20.47 10.97
CA VAL A 492 18.44 19.26 10.26
C VAL A 492 19.63 18.31 10.20
N LEU A 493 19.41 17.04 10.55
CA LEU A 493 20.44 16.03 10.43
C LEU A 493 20.46 15.46 9.01
N VAL A 494 21.58 15.62 8.31
CA VAL A 494 21.77 15.02 6.99
C VAL A 494 22.59 13.75 7.14
N SER A 495 22.01 12.64 6.68
CA SER A 495 22.61 11.31 6.71
C SER A 495 22.90 10.82 5.30
N SER A 496 24.11 10.31 5.06
CA SER A 496 24.47 9.71 3.77
C SER A 496 25.33 8.47 3.96
N SER A 497 24.96 7.39 3.25
CA SER A 497 25.76 6.15 3.16
C SER A 497 26.67 6.14 1.94
N THR A 498 26.50 7.07 1.01
CA THR A 498 27.27 7.17 -0.24
C THR A 498 28.23 8.34 -0.26
N MET A 499 27.98 9.37 0.56
CA MET A 499 28.86 10.54 0.63
C MET A 499 29.93 10.31 1.69
N ASP A 500 31.16 10.71 1.35
CA ASP A 500 32.24 10.72 2.31
C ASP A 500 32.15 11.93 3.27
N ALA A 501 33.04 11.95 4.25
CA ALA A 501 33.08 13.01 5.25
C ALA A 501 33.38 14.41 4.67
N LYS A 502 34.06 14.49 3.52
CA LYS A 502 34.40 15.74 2.85
C LYS A 502 33.18 16.26 2.11
N GLU A 503 32.53 15.42 1.32
CA GLU A 503 31.30 15.77 0.58
C GLU A 503 30.18 16.24 1.53
N LEU A 504 30.03 15.60 2.70
CA LEU A 504 29.06 16.05 3.71
C LEU A 504 29.39 17.43 4.30
N LYS A 505 30.67 17.76 4.48
CA LYS A 505 31.09 19.10 4.93
C LYS A 505 30.85 20.15 3.85
N GLU A 506 31.12 19.81 2.59
CA GLU A 506 30.83 20.70 1.45
C GLU A 506 29.33 20.97 1.33
N LEU A 507 28.49 19.94 1.52
CA LEU A 507 27.04 20.09 1.57
C LEU A 507 26.60 21.01 2.72
N LYS A 508 27.15 20.82 3.93
CA LYS A 508 26.88 21.68 5.09
C LYS A 508 27.27 23.13 4.82
N GLY A 509 28.50 23.38 4.37
CA GLY A 509 28.99 24.72 4.05
C GLY A 509 28.17 25.39 2.94
N GLY A 510 27.73 24.63 1.95
CA GLY A 510 26.82 25.11 0.90
C GLY A 510 25.47 25.52 1.46
N ALA A 511 24.84 24.69 2.30
CA ALA A 511 23.54 24.97 2.90
C ALA A 511 23.57 26.16 3.88
N GLU A 512 24.61 26.26 4.70
CA GLU A 512 24.80 27.38 5.65
C GLU A 512 25.14 28.70 4.94
N GLY A 513 25.78 28.63 3.76
CA GLY A 513 26.10 29.79 2.95
C GLY A 513 24.93 30.38 2.16
N MET A 514 23.78 29.70 2.09
CA MET A 514 22.57 30.18 1.40
C MET A 514 21.84 31.24 2.24
N SER A 515 22.44 32.42 2.34
CA SER A 515 21.82 33.60 2.98
C SER A 515 20.81 34.26 2.04
N GLY A 516 19.51 33.99 2.24
CA GLY A 516 18.43 34.92 1.86
C GLY A 516 17.73 34.72 0.51
N GLY A 517 16.41 34.49 0.57
CA GLY A 517 15.44 35.03 -0.39
C GLY A 517 14.98 34.19 -1.59
N GLY A 518 15.67 33.12 -1.99
CA GLY A 518 15.32 32.33 -3.17
C GLY A 518 14.72 30.96 -2.84
N GLN A 519 13.41 30.76 -3.01
CA GLN A 519 12.79 29.43 -3.01
C GLN A 519 13.31 28.64 -4.21
N THR A 520 14.41 27.92 -4.04
CA THR A 520 14.97 27.05 -5.07
C THR A 520 14.72 25.61 -4.64
N SER A 521 13.81 24.92 -5.34
CA SER A 521 13.60 23.48 -5.19
C SER A 521 14.86 22.77 -5.70
N MET A 522 15.71 22.25 -4.81
CA MET A 522 16.80 21.35 -5.18
C MET A 522 16.21 20.00 -5.63
N SER A 523 15.92 19.90 -6.93
CA SER A 523 15.68 18.63 -7.62
C SER A 523 17.01 17.93 -7.85
N MET A 524 17.53 17.21 -6.84
CA MET A 524 18.65 16.29 -7.04
C MET A 524 18.13 14.92 -7.56
N VAL A 525 18.92 14.35 -8.46
CA VAL A 525 18.65 13.17 -9.30
C VAL A 525 18.19 11.95 -8.47
N ASN A 526 17.18 11.22 -8.98
CA ASN A 526 16.46 10.07 -8.39
C ASN A 526 17.29 8.83 -7.97
N SER A 527 18.60 8.92 -7.75
CA SER A 527 19.46 7.80 -7.33
C SER A 527 20.24 8.05 -6.01
N LEU A 528 20.15 9.25 -5.43
CA LEU A 528 20.78 9.60 -4.15
C LEU A 528 19.67 9.89 -3.12
N THR A 529 19.35 8.92 -2.26
CA THR A 529 18.45 9.17 -1.12
C THR A 529 19.20 9.93 -0.03
N VAL A 530 19.25 11.26 -0.15
CA VAL A 530 19.56 12.16 0.97
C VAL A 530 18.26 12.35 1.75
N GLU A 531 18.19 11.76 2.94
CA GLU A 531 17.06 11.96 3.85
C GLU A 531 17.38 13.09 4.81
N MET A 532 16.52 14.11 4.81
CA MET A 532 16.53 15.19 5.77
C MET A 532 15.51 14.87 6.85
N VAL A 533 15.99 14.56 8.07
CA VAL A 533 15.11 14.31 9.22
C VAL A 533 15.00 15.60 10.02
N LYS A 534 13.77 16.07 10.22
CA LYS A 534 13.48 17.21 11.11
C LYS A 534 13.75 16.76 12.55
N LEU A 535 14.61 17.49 13.26
CA LEU A 535 14.67 17.42 14.71
C LEU A 535 13.48 18.23 15.24
N ASP A 536 12.52 17.56 15.88
CA ASP A 536 11.49 18.25 16.64
C ASP A 536 12.13 18.75 17.95
N GLY A 537 12.47 20.03 17.98
CA GLY A 537 12.67 20.73 19.24
C GLY A 537 11.31 20.79 19.92
N GLY A 538 11.18 20.19 21.11
CA GLY A 538 10.03 20.45 21.96
C GLY A 538 10.09 21.90 22.39
N ASP A 539 9.26 22.74 21.76
CA ASP A 539 8.89 24.02 22.36
C ASP A 539 7.99 23.67 23.56
N GLU A 540 8.58 23.56 24.74
CA GLU A 540 7.83 23.73 26.00
C GLU A 540 7.39 25.19 26.05
N GLU A 541 6.23 25.50 25.45
CA GLU A 541 5.50 26.72 25.80
C GLU A 541 4.94 26.51 27.21
N GLU A 542 5.58 27.16 28.20
CA GLU A 542 5.02 27.41 29.51
C GLU A 542 3.69 28.17 29.35
N GLU A 543 2.58 27.45 29.53
CA GLU A 543 1.26 28.05 29.66
C GLU A 543 1.19 28.69 31.06
N GLU A 544 1.58 29.97 31.14
CA GLU A 544 1.35 30.83 32.31
C GLU A 544 -0.16 30.89 32.61
N LYS A 545 -0.56 30.26 33.72
CA LYS A 545 -1.84 30.51 34.36
C LYS A 545 -1.80 31.87 35.05
N GLU A 546 -2.31 32.90 34.39
CA GLU A 546 -2.85 34.06 35.09
C GLU A 546 -4.18 33.66 35.74
N THR A 547 -4.11 33.35 37.03
CA THR A 547 -5.23 33.52 37.97
C THR A 547 -5.17 34.94 38.51
N GLU A 548 -6.19 35.77 38.24
CA GLU A 548 -6.78 36.84 39.07
C GLU A 548 -7.90 37.50 38.22
N ILE A 549 -9.09 37.94 38.65
CA ILE A 549 -9.88 38.02 39.90
C ILE A 549 -11.33 38.42 39.46
N ASP A 550 -12.32 38.24 40.36
CA ASP A 550 -13.66 38.87 40.45
C ASP A 550 -14.32 39.57 39.24
#